data_AF-A0A315DCE1-F1
#
_entry.id   AF-A0A315DCE1-F1
#
_cell.length_a   1.000
_cell.length_b   1.000
_cell.length_c   1.000
_cell.angle_alpha   90.00
_cell.angle_beta   90.00
_cell.angle_gamma   90.00
#
_symmetry.space_group_name_H-M   'P 1'
#
loop_
_entity.id
_entity.type
_entity.pdbx_description
1 polymer ?
#
loop_
_entity_poly.entity_id
_entity_poly.type
_entity_poly.pdbx_seq_one_letter_code
_entity_poly.pdbx_strand_id
1 'polypeptide(L)'
;DTASSSTTIANNGTTTNALSSVKGTGLAGNTIFLYDNNYTTLVGSAVVDGTGNWSVTSLTGTFGGSNTFAAKQVDAQGNHSGLSNLWTVTAPGGTSLIDNGDFSAGSTGFTTELNNSPGGVFNSSDNYRITTVADANSAQTYTTTIATSAATTPVTYGSGLGTWSKASVGGTWQGAVGNPDGTMTGNIMQGQISTGTKVVWGETANVVAGQTYKFTLDYQVNAFTQGANPKPLNLTIDGVTIDFVSQEYEAGHLTVTYTAPTTKAISLSIQGNNGNASGGDFLLDNISFAQVAPTNTLGTTGAGSGPTENPDGTLSYTAGALDALGSNDTITVGNTSLQATLAAGGIINGGTGIDNLKLAAGTTLNLESTTGNQTVRPIEQVEMITLQGAAPRC
;
A
#
# COMPACT_ATOMS: atom_id res chain seq x y z
N ASP A 1 26.15 -9.74 -2.95
CA ASP A 1 26.17 -9.75 -4.42
C ASP A 1 24.97 -10.54 -4.88
N THR A 2 23.94 -9.86 -5.36
CA THR A 2 22.81 -10.48 -6.06
C THR A 2 22.41 -9.53 -7.18
N ALA A 3 23.03 -9.74 -8.33
CA ALA A 3 22.67 -9.09 -9.58
C ALA A 3 21.15 -9.07 -9.76
N SER A 4 20.59 -7.88 -10.00
CA SER A 4 19.21 -7.68 -10.41
C SER A 4 19.00 -8.37 -11.76
N SER A 5 18.55 -9.63 -11.73
CA SER A 5 18.09 -10.31 -12.93
C SER A 5 16.78 -9.68 -13.36
N SER A 6 16.77 -8.87 -14.40
CA SER A 6 15.53 -8.35 -14.98
C SER A 6 14.80 -9.51 -15.68
N THR A 7 13.96 -10.23 -14.96
CA THR A 7 13.05 -11.22 -15.52
C THR A 7 11.88 -10.50 -16.19
N THR A 8 11.65 -10.75 -17.48
CA THR A 8 10.44 -10.27 -18.17
C THR A 8 9.20 -10.92 -17.55
N ILE A 9 8.22 -10.10 -17.16
CA ILE A 9 6.96 -10.58 -16.58
C ILE A 9 5.90 -10.61 -17.71
N ALA A 10 5.16 -11.71 -17.82
CA ALA A 10 4.06 -11.80 -18.78
C ALA A 10 2.88 -10.92 -18.36
N ASN A 11 1.99 -10.57 -19.30
CA ASN A 11 0.74 -9.87 -18.97
C ASN A 11 -0.10 -10.71 -17.99
N ASN A 12 -0.65 -10.06 -16.97
CA ASN A 12 -1.32 -10.66 -15.80
C ASN A 12 -0.41 -11.55 -14.93
N GLY A 13 0.91 -11.41 -15.07
CA GLY A 13 1.89 -12.12 -14.25
C GLY A 13 2.06 -11.53 -12.87
N THR A 14 2.73 -12.28 -12.00
CA THR A 14 3.10 -11.87 -10.64
C THR A 14 4.62 -11.83 -10.51
N THR A 15 5.14 -10.92 -9.70
CA THR A 15 6.56 -10.84 -9.34
C THR A 15 6.75 -10.76 -7.83
N THR A 16 7.88 -11.27 -7.35
CA THR A 16 8.34 -11.12 -5.97
C THR A 16 9.21 -9.87 -5.77
N ASN A 17 9.54 -9.15 -6.85
CA ASN A 17 10.35 -7.94 -6.85
C ASN A 17 9.51 -6.68 -7.06
N ALA A 18 9.97 -5.53 -6.54
CA ALA A 18 9.38 -4.24 -6.86
C ALA A 18 9.46 -3.93 -8.37
N LEU A 19 8.44 -3.23 -8.90
CA LEU A 19 8.45 -2.77 -10.28
C LEU A 19 9.48 -1.65 -10.43
N SER A 20 10.39 -1.81 -11.39
CA SER A 20 11.52 -0.88 -11.60
C SER A 20 11.60 -0.34 -13.02
N SER A 21 10.98 -1.01 -13.99
CA SER A 21 10.87 -0.49 -15.35
C SER A 21 9.73 -1.12 -16.11
N VAL A 22 9.23 -0.40 -17.11
CA VAL A 22 8.35 -0.93 -18.16
C VAL A 22 9.02 -0.68 -19.51
N LYS A 23 9.02 -1.71 -20.36
CA LYS A 23 9.72 -1.71 -21.64
C LYS A 23 8.79 -2.14 -22.76
N GLY A 24 9.09 -1.70 -23.97
CA GLY A 24 8.37 -2.09 -25.17
C GLY A 24 9.07 -1.63 -26.44
N THR A 25 8.34 -1.69 -27.54
CA THR A 25 8.79 -1.26 -28.87
C THR A 25 7.99 -0.06 -29.38
N GLY A 26 8.57 0.68 -30.31
CA GLY A 26 7.96 1.85 -30.94
C GLY A 26 8.68 2.26 -32.22
N LEU A 27 8.28 3.39 -32.81
CA LEU A 27 9.00 4.02 -33.93
C LEU A 27 10.15 4.86 -33.40
N ALA A 28 11.36 4.63 -33.91
CA ALA A 28 12.57 5.32 -33.47
C ALA A 28 12.44 6.84 -33.52
N GLY A 29 12.91 7.51 -32.47
CA GLY A 29 12.85 8.97 -32.33
C GLY A 29 11.53 9.51 -31.77
N ASN A 30 10.47 8.69 -31.69
CA ASN A 30 9.22 9.09 -31.06
C ASN A 30 9.32 9.02 -29.53
N THR A 31 8.42 9.71 -28.83
CA THR A 31 8.30 9.67 -27.37
C THR A 31 7.17 8.75 -26.96
N ILE A 32 7.42 7.86 -26.01
CA ILE A 32 6.44 7.02 -25.34
C ILE A 32 6.03 7.69 -24.04
N PHE A 33 4.72 7.80 -23.84
CA PHE A 33 4.09 8.12 -22.57
C PHE A 33 3.44 6.86 -22.02
N LEU A 34 3.84 6.47 -20.82
CA LEU A 34 3.31 5.33 -20.09
C LEU A 34 2.29 5.82 -19.08
N TYR A 35 1.08 5.28 -19.15
CA TYR A 35 -0.03 5.65 -18.27
C TYR A 35 -0.51 4.46 -17.43
N ASP A 36 -1.35 4.76 -16.45
CA ASP A 36 -2.20 3.79 -15.73
C ASP A 36 -3.30 3.18 -16.61
N ASN A 37 -4.07 2.26 -16.01
CA ASN A 37 -5.21 1.56 -16.62
C ASN A 37 -6.29 2.46 -17.24
N ASN A 38 -6.37 3.71 -16.80
CA ASN A 38 -7.40 4.65 -17.19
C ASN A 38 -6.85 5.85 -17.98
N TYR A 39 -5.54 5.85 -18.30
CA TYR A 39 -4.86 6.88 -19.08
C TYR A 39 -4.90 8.28 -18.47
N THR A 40 -5.15 8.40 -17.16
CA THR A 40 -5.27 9.70 -16.48
C THR A 40 -3.99 10.10 -15.75
N THR A 41 -3.18 9.13 -15.35
CA THR A 41 -1.94 9.38 -14.61
C THR A 41 -0.75 9.00 -15.48
N LEU A 42 0.08 9.99 -15.82
CA LEU A 42 1.37 9.71 -16.44
C LEU A 42 2.27 9.01 -15.42
N VAL A 43 2.58 7.74 -15.67
CA VAL A 43 3.53 6.94 -14.90
C VAL A 43 4.96 7.37 -15.21
N GLY A 44 5.24 7.62 -16.49
CA GLY A 44 6.54 8.11 -16.93
C GLY A 44 6.63 8.19 -18.46
N SER A 45 7.78 8.59 -18.98
CA SER A 45 8.01 8.67 -20.42
C SER A 45 9.41 8.21 -20.80
N ALA A 46 9.58 7.82 -22.06
CA ALA A 46 10.87 7.43 -22.64
C ALA A 46 10.89 7.71 -24.14
N VAL A 47 12.04 8.10 -24.69
CA VAL A 47 12.24 8.19 -26.14
C VAL A 47 12.55 6.81 -26.69
N VAL A 48 11.96 6.47 -27.84
CA VAL A 48 12.28 5.24 -28.57
C VAL A 48 13.66 5.39 -29.22
N ASP A 49 14.56 4.47 -28.90
CA ASP A 49 15.92 4.46 -29.43
C ASP A 49 15.97 4.14 -30.93
N GLY A 50 17.17 4.26 -31.53
CA GLY A 50 17.40 4.00 -32.95
C GLY A 50 17.15 2.55 -33.39
N THR A 51 16.95 1.63 -32.44
CA THR A 51 16.61 0.22 -32.69
C THR A 51 15.11 -0.07 -32.51
N GLY A 52 14.31 0.94 -32.17
CA GLY A 52 12.87 0.79 -31.96
C GLY A 52 12.48 0.36 -30.55
N ASN A 53 13.38 0.41 -29.57
CA ASN A 53 13.11 0.00 -28.18
C ASN A 53 12.99 1.20 -27.24
N TRP A 54 12.21 1.05 -26.17
CA TRP A 54 12.09 2.06 -25.11
C TRP A 54 12.01 1.42 -23.73
N SER A 55 12.38 2.19 -22.69
CA SER A 55 12.34 1.76 -21.30
C SER A 55 12.05 2.94 -20.38
N VAL A 56 10.90 2.91 -19.69
CA VAL A 56 10.59 3.83 -18.60
C VAL A 56 11.10 3.23 -17.29
N THR A 57 12.09 3.85 -16.66
CA THR A 57 12.72 3.36 -15.41
C THR A 57 12.33 4.15 -14.17
N SER A 58 11.78 5.35 -14.33
CA SER A 58 11.23 6.16 -13.25
C SER A 58 9.71 6.05 -13.29
N LEU A 59 9.16 5.09 -12.55
CA LEU A 59 7.73 4.83 -12.50
C LEU A 59 7.10 5.63 -11.35
N THR A 60 6.26 6.60 -11.71
CA THR A 60 5.49 7.40 -10.76
C THR A 60 4.21 6.66 -10.39
N GLY A 61 3.90 6.56 -9.09
CA GLY A 61 2.62 6.01 -8.63
C GLY A 61 2.49 4.48 -8.65
N THR A 62 3.55 3.74 -8.97
CA THR A 62 3.54 2.25 -9.00
C THR A 62 3.97 1.66 -7.67
N PHE A 63 3.16 0.75 -7.12
CA PHE A 63 3.38 0.18 -5.79
C PHE A 63 2.90 -1.27 -5.72
N GLY A 64 3.17 -1.97 -4.63
CA GLY A 64 2.74 -3.36 -4.43
C GLY A 64 1.24 -3.58 -4.68
N GLY A 65 0.88 -4.79 -5.13
CA GLY A 65 -0.47 -5.11 -5.62
C GLY A 65 -0.55 -5.09 -7.15
N SER A 66 -1.78 -5.04 -7.68
CA SER A 66 -2.04 -5.04 -9.12
C SER A 66 -1.76 -3.66 -9.72
N ASN A 67 -0.87 -3.60 -10.71
CA ASN A 67 -0.52 -2.42 -11.48
C ASN A 67 -0.84 -2.70 -12.94
N THR A 68 -1.59 -1.82 -13.60
CA THR A 68 -1.96 -1.95 -15.00
C THR A 68 -1.50 -0.73 -15.77
N PHE A 69 -0.87 -0.97 -16.90
CA PHE A 69 -0.20 0.04 -17.71
C PHE A 69 -0.68 0.01 -19.15
N ALA A 70 -0.57 1.14 -19.82
CA ALA A 70 -0.64 1.21 -21.26
C ALA A 70 0.18 2.39 -21.81
N ALA A 71 0.62 2.26 -23.05
CA ALA A 71 1.55 3.18 -23.70
C ALA A 71 0.90 3.91 -24.87
N LYS A 72 1.25 5.19 -25.04
CA LYS A 72 0.92 6.02 -26.21
C LYS A 72 2.21 6.57 -26.78
N GLN A 73 2.36 6.52 -28.10
CA GLN A 73 3.50 7.08 -28.80
C GLN A 73 3.15 8.41 -29.44
N VAL A 74 4.11 9.35 -29.43
CA VAL A 74 4.00 10.68 -30.04
C VAL A 74 5.22 10.91 -30.93
N ASP A 75 5.01 11.26 -32.20
CA ASP A 75 6.10 11.62 -33.09
C ASP A 75 6.62 13.05 -32.85
N ALA A 76 7.70 13.43 -33.56
CA ALA A 76 8.30 14.75 -33.42
C ALA A 76 7.39 15.90 -33.93
N GLN A 77 6.31 15.57 -34.66
CA GLN A 77 5.31 16.51 -35.16
C GLN A 77 4.10 16.59 -34.22
N GLY A 78 4.06 15.81 -33.14
CA GLY A 78 2.95 15.76 -32.19
C GLY A 78 1.82 14.82 -32.61
N ASN A 79 1.98 14.01 -33.66
CA ASN A 79 0.97 13.02 -34.01
C ASN A 79 1.01 11.85 -33.03
N HIS A 80 -0.18 11.42 -32.64
CA HIS A 80 -0.39 10.42 -31.61
C HIS A 80 -0.74 9.05 -32.20
N SER A 81 -0.25 7.98 -31.58
CA SER A 81 -0.75 6.63 -31.85
C SER A 81 -2.06 6.35 -31.10
N GLY A 82 -2.75 5.28 -31.50
CA GLY A 82 -3.68 4.60 -30.60
C GLY A 82 -2.95 4.05 -29.37
N LEU A 83 -3.71 3.73 -28.33
CA LEU A 83 -3.17 3.16 -27.10
C LEU A 83 -2.75 1.70 -27.32
N SER A 84 -1.71 1.26 -26.61
CA SER A 84 -1.36 -0.15 -26.56
C SER A 84 -2.47 -0.97 -25.87
N ASN A 85 -2.37 -2.30 -25.96
CA ASN A 85 -3.12 -3.17 -25.06
C ASN A 85 -2.74 -2.86 -23.59
N LEU A 86 -3.68 -3.14 -22.68
CA LEU A 86 -3.39 -3.11 -21.25
C LEU A 86 -2.39 -4.21 -20.89
N TRP A 87 -1.42 -3.86 -20.06
CA TRP A 87 -0.46 -4.78 -19.46
C TRP A 87 -0.54 -4.69 -17.94
N THR A 88 -0.97 -5.77 -17.30
CA THR A 88 -1.16 -5.87 -15.85
C THR A 88 -0.06 -6.72 -15.24
N VAL A 89 0.45 -6.29 -14.09
CA VAL A 89 1.40 -7.05 -13.27
C VAL A 89 1.06 -6.90 -11.80
N THR A 90 1.10 -8.01 -11.07
CA THR A 90 0.98 -7.99 -9.61
C THR A 90 2.36 -7.98 -9.00
N ALA A 91 2.70 -6.89 -8.30
CA ALA A 91 3.91 -6.77 -7.49
C ALA A 91 3.61 -7.12 -6.02
N PRO A 92 4.60 -7.47 -5.21
CA PRO A 92 4.37 -7.78 -3.80
C PRO A 92 3.84 -6.54 -3.07
N GLY A 93 2.78 -6.68 -2.30
CA GLY A 93 2.72 -5.96 -1.02
C GLY A 93 3.95 -6.39 -0.20
N GLY A 94 4.54 -5.49 0.58
CA GLY A 94 5.88 -5.69 1.14
C GLY A 94 6.09 -7.10 1.71
N THR A 95 7.23 -7.72 1.41
CA THR A 95 7.67 -8.93 2.11
C THR A 95 7.73 -8.62 3.60
N SER A 96 7.30 -9.56 4.45
CA SER A 96 7.47 -9.40 5.89
C SER A 96 8.95 -9.17 6.19
N LEU A 97 9.23 -8.18 7.03
CA LEU A 97 10.56 -7.89 7.56
C LEU A 97 10.87 -8.72 8.81
N ILE A 98 10.03 -9.72 9.09
CA ILE A 98 10.14 -10.68 10.20
C ILE A 98 10.63 -12.00 9.61
N ASP A 99 11.70 -12.56 10.19
CA ASP A 99 12.37 -13.74 9.65
C ASP A 99 11.57 -15.05 9.85
N ASN A 100 10.90 -15.21 10.99
CA ASN A 100 10.24 -16.48 11.39
C ASN A 100 8.92 -16.25 12.13
N GLY A 101 8.01 -15.50 11.50
CA GLY A 101 6.74 -15.11 12.10
C GLY A 101 5.67 -16.21 12.14
N ASP A 102 5.82 -17.25 11.32
CA ASP A 102 4.99 -18.46 11.28
C ASP A 102 5.61 -19.64 12.05
N PHE A 103 6.74 -19.40 12.71
CA PHE A 103 7.50 -20.37 13.49
C PHE A 103 7.89 -21.67 12.74
N SER A 104 7.85 -21.68 11.41
CA SER A 104 8.24 -22.83 10.58
C SER A 104 9.73 -23.18 10.73
N ALA A 105 10.58 -22.19 11.03
CA ALA A 105 12.01 -22.37 11.32
C ALA A 105 12.30 -22.71 12.80
N GLY A 106 11.28 -23.11 13.57
CA GLY A 106 11.44 -23.52 14.96
C GLY A 106 11.83 -22.36 15.87
N SER A 107 12.66 -22.61 16.89
CA SER A 107 13.06 -21.61 17.91
C SER A 107 14.16 -20.65 17.45
N THR A 108 14.11 -20.18 16.21
CA THR A 108 15.11 -19.27 15.61
C THR A 108 14.45 -17.99 15.09
N GLY A 109 15.24 -16.95 14.77
CA GLY A 109 14.73 -15.72 14.15
C GLY A 109 14.02 -14.74 15.09
N PHE A 110 14.01 -14.99 16.41
CA PHE A 110 13.45 -14.08 17.41
C PHE A 110 14.21 -14.15 18.73
N THR A 111 14.00 -13.13 19.57
CA THR A 111 14.48 -13.07 20.95
C THR A 111 13.32 -13.27 21.94
N THR A 112 13.60 -13.84 23.11
CA THR A 112 12.61 -14.07 24.17
C THR A 112 13.32 -14.18 25.52
N GLU A 113 12.62 -13.80 26.58
CA GLU A 113 13.05 -13.98 27.98
C GLU A 113 12.55 -15.31 28.58
N LEU A 114 11.81 -16.09 27.81
CA LEU A 114 11.29 -17.40 28.22
C LEU A 114 12.30 -18.52 27.96
N ASN A 115 12.25 -19.58 28.76
CA ASN A 115 13.10 -20.74 28.57
C ASN A 115 12.46 -21.70 27.55
N ASN A 116 13.26 -22.23 26.64
CA ASN A 116 12.78 -23.24 25.69
C ASN A 116 12.52 -24.57 26.41
N SER A 117 11.27 -25.05 26.37
CA SER A 117 10.83 -26.30 27.00
C SER A 117 9.99 -27.14 26.01
N PRO A 118 10.63 -27.84 25.05
CA PRO A 118 9.93 -28.61 24.01
C PRO A 118 8.98 -29.68 24.58
N GLY A 119 9.30 -30.24 25.74
CA GLY A 119 8.51 -31.26 26.42
C GLY A 119 7.20 -30.78 27.05
N GLY A 120 6.97 -29.46 27.11
CA GLY A 120 5.75 -28.87 27.67
C GLY A 120 6.02 -27.58 28.43
N VAL A 121 5.04 -26.67 28.44
CA VAL A 121 5.21 -25.31 28.98
C VAL A 121 4.34 -24.98 30.21
N PHE A 122 3.30 -25.78 30.49
CA PHE A 122 2.36 -25.52 31.59
C PHE A 122 2.83 -26.12 32.92
N ASN A 123 3.93 -25.59 33.45
CA ASN A 123 4.61 -26.12 34.63
C ASN A 123 5.07 -25.01 35.61
N SER A 124 4.28 -23.93 35.68
CA SER A 124 4.53 -22.77 36.57
C SER A 124 5.89 -22.07 36.40
N SER A 125 6.54 -22.25 35.25
CA SER A 125 7.80 -21.58 34.90
C SER A 125 7.63 -20.69 33.67
N ASP A 126 8.56 -19.75 33.48
CA ASP A 126 8.62 -18.88 32.30
C ASP A 126 9.17 -19.67 31.11
N ASN A 127 8.26 -20.27 30.33
CA ASN A 127 8.61 -21.26 29.31
C ASN A 127 7.90 -21.02 27.98
N TYR A 128 8.55 -21.39 26.89
CA TYR A 128 7.93 -21.49 25.56
C TYR A 128 8.34 -22.79 24.86
N ARG A 129 7.56 -23.16 23.84
CA ARG A 129 7.94 -24.17 22.85
C ARG A 129 7.36 -23.79 21.50
N ILE A 130 8.02 -24.26 20.44
CA ILE A 130 7.42 -24.28 19.10
C ILE A 130 6.83 -25.66 18.88
N THR A 131 5.55 -25.71 18.53
CA THR A 131 4.79 -26.95 18.40
C THR A 131 3.71 -26.81 17.32
N THR A 132 3.13 -27.90 16.86
CA THR A 132 2.02 -27.80 15.91
C THR A 132 0.75 -27.25 16.57
N VAL A 133 -0.12 -26.61 15.78
CA VAL A 133 -1.45 -26.17 16.24
C VAL A 133 -2.24 -27.31 16.88
N ALA A 134 -2.18 -28.52 16.30
CA ALA A 134 -2.88 -29.70 16.82
C ALA A 134 -2.37 -30.10 18.21
N ASP A 135 -1.06 -30.09 18.43
CA ASP A 135 -0.44 -30.46 19.70
C ASP A 135 -0.65 -29.39 20.78
N ALA A 136 -0.64 -28.11 20.39
CA ALA A 136 -0.90 -27.00 21.30
C ALA A 136 -2.33 -27.07 21.87
N ASN A 137 -3.31 -27.34 21.01
CA ASN A 137 -4.73 -27.44 21.39
C ASN A 137 -5.04 -28.71 22.22
N SER A 138 -4.30 -29.79 21.97
CA SER A 138 -4.46 -31.07 22.67
C SER A 138 -4.03 -31.03 24.14
N ALA A 139 -3.11 -30.13 24.49
CA ALA A 139 -2.59 -30.00 25.85
C ALA A 139 -3.61 -29.46 26.86
N GLN A 140 -4.77 -28.98 26.40
CA GLN A 140 -5.57 -28.10 27.23
C GLN A 140 -7.14 -28.34 27.03
N THR A 141 -7.63 -29.12 26.06
CA THR A 141 -9.07 -29.26 25.66
C THR A 141 -9.70 -27.96 25.12
N TYR A 142 -9.14 -27.45 24.02
CA TYR A 142 -9.51 -26.18 23.38
C TYR A 142 -10.12 -26.46 22.01
N THR A 143 -11.14 -25.71 21.65
CA THR A 143 -11.84 -25.83 20.37
C THR A 143 -10.87 -25.57 19.21
N THR A 144 -10.99 -26.33 18.12
CA THR A 144 -10.05 -26.28 17.00
C THR A 144 -10.10 -24.97 16.22
N THR A 145 -11.22 -24.25 16.30
CA THR A 145 -11.48 -22.98 15.61
C THR A 145 -12.54 -22.21 16.37
N ILE A 146 -12.33 -20.91 16.55
CA ILE A 146 -13.31 -19.99 17.15
C ILE A 146 -13.51 -18.77 16.25
N ALA A 147 -14.76 -18.36 16.05
CA ALA A 147 -15.07 -17.22 15.20
C ALA A 147 -14.78 -15.91 15.94
N THR A 148 -14.04 -15.00 15.31
CA THR A 148 -13.83 -13.65 15.87
C THR A 148 -15.03 -12.73 15.60
N SER A 149 -15.17 -11.69 16.41
CA SER A 149 -16.12 -10.60 16.13
C SER A 149 -15.54 -9.62 15.11
N ALA A 150 -16.39 -8.78 14.54
CA ALA A 150 -15.95 -7.70 13.66
C ALA A 150 -14.87 -6.83 14.32
N ALA A 151 -13.91 -6.37 13.51
CA ALA A 151 -12.79 -5.58 14.00
C ALA A 151 -13.26 -4.28 14.68
N THR A 152 -12.56 -3.89 15.75
CA THR A 152 -12.74 -2.58 16.39
C THR A 152 -12.41 -1.45 15.42
N THR A 153 -13.03 -0.29 15.63
CA THR A 153 -12.66 0.93 14.91
C THR A 153 -11.18 1.24 15.18
N PRO A 154 -10.38 1.63 14.16
CA PRO A 154 -8.97 1.91 14.37
C PRO A 154 -8.74 3.05 15.38
N VAL A 155 -7.82 2.83 16.31
CA VAL A 155 -7.44 3.81 17.34
C VAL A 155 -6.08 4.40 16.99
N THR A 156 -6.00 5.72 16.91
CA THR A 156 -4.76 6.46 16.61
C THR A 156 -3.88 6.61 17.85
N TYR A 157 -2.58 6.39 17.70
CA TYR A 157 -1.62 6.78 18.74
C TYR A 157 -1.11 8.21 18.52
N GLY A 158 -0.89 8.95 19.61
CA GLY A 158 -0.24 10.27 19.55
C GLY A 158 1.13 10.22 18.87
N SER A 159 1.74 11.38 18.60
CA SER A 159 3.07 11.50 17.97
C SER A 159 3.22 10.89 16.55
N GLY A 160 2.13 10.75 15.80
CA GLY A 160 2.16 10.38 14.38
C GLY A 160 2.28 8.88 14.10
N LEU A 161 2.06 8.03 15.11
CA LEU A 161 2.20 6.59 15.01
C LEU A 161 0.86 5.92 14.72
N GLY A 162 0.58 5.77 13.42
CA GLY A 162 -0.51 5.01 12.78
C GLY A 162 -1.77 4.72 13.59
N THR A 163 -2.36 3.55 13.36
CA THR A 163 -3.61 3.10 13.97
C THR A 163 -3.53 1.61 14.27
N TRP A 164 -4.26 1.16 15.29
CA TRP A 164 -4.43 -0.27 15.55
C TRP A 164 -5.91 -0.65 15.64
N SER A 165 -6.21 -1.88 15.25
CA SER A 165 -7.50 -2.51 15.45
C SER A 165 -7.31 -3.99 15.78
N LYS A 166 -8.34 -4.60 16.37
CA LYS A 166 -8.37 -6.04 16.57
C LYS A 166 -9.74 -6.61 16.24
N ALA A 167 -9.76 -7.83 15.72
CA ALA A 167 -10.93 -8.69 15.65
C ALA A 167 -10.72 -9.80 16.67
N SER A 168 -11.57 -9.91 17.69
CA SER A 168 -11.35 -10.83 18.80
C SER A 168 -12.66 -11.41 19.33
N VAL A 169 -12.54 -12.55 19.99
CA VAL A 169 -13.58 -13.12 20.84
C VAL A 169 -13.00 -13.28 22.23
N GLY A 170 -13.76 -12.89 23.25
CA GLY A 170 -13.42 -13.14 24.64
C GLY A 170 -14.53 -13.89 25.35
N GLY A 171 -14.25 -14.42 26.53
CA GLY A 171 -15.20 -15.26 27.25
C GLY A 171 -14.61 -15.90 28.49
N THR A 172 -15.03 -17.14 28.76
CA THR A 172 -14.64 -17.87 29.96
C THR A 172 -13.60 -18.94 29.63
N TRP A 173 -13.03 -19.53 30.69
CA TRP A 173 -12.23 -20.74 30.59
C TRP A 173 -12.89 -21.76 29.65
N GLN A 174 -12.14 -22.22 28.64
CA GLN A 174 -12.56 -23.13 27.56
C GLN A 174 -13.64 -22.62 26.57
N GLY A 175 -14.22 -21.44 26.78
CA GLY A 175 -15.31 -20.90 25.94
C GLY A 175 -14.89 -19.93 24.84
N ALA A 176 -13.75 -19.25 24.98
CA ALA A 176 -13.27 -18.22 24.04
C ALA A 176 -11.76 -18.28 23.80
N VAL A 177 -11.23 -19.49 23.82
CA VAL A 177 -9.81 -19.81 23.76
C VAL A 177 -9.66 -20.93 22.74
N GLY A 178 -8.99 -20.63 21.63
CA GLY A 178 -8.82 -21.51 20.48
C GLY A 178 -8.21 -20.75 19.29
N ASN A 179 -8.04 -21.44 18.18
CA ASN A 179 -7.49 -20.86 16.95
C ASN A 179 -8.47 -19.83 16.33
N PRO A 180 -8.15 -18.53 16.32
CA PRO A 180 -9.04 -17.49 15.79
C PRO A 180 -9.23 -17.67 14.29
N ASP A 181 -10.47 -17.85 13.86
CA ASP A 181 -10.89 -18.06 12.47
C ASP A 181 -10.14 -19.18 11.71
N GLY A 182 -9.43 -20.06 12.44
CA GLY A 182 -8.66 -21.16 11.89
C GLY A 182 -7.37 -20.73 11.20
N THR A 183 -6.90 -19.50 11.41
CA THR A 183 -5.78 -18.91 10.67
C THR A 183 -4.42 -19.37 11.18
N MET A 184 -4.31 -19.78 12.44
CA MET A 184 -3.08 -20.39 12.94
C MET A 184 -2.91 -21.75 12.27
N THR A 185 -1.78 -22.00 11.62
CA THR A 185 -1.53 -23.24 10.87
C THR A 185 -0.08 -23.68 10.99
N GLY A 186 0.18 -24.98 10.83
CA GLY A 186 1.55 -25.49 10.95
C GLY A 186 2.09 -25.35 12.38
N ASN A 187 3.21 -24.65 12.52
CA ASN A 187 3.90 -24.43 13.80
C ASN A 187 3.41 -23.14 14.44
N ILE A 188 3.35 -23.13 15.77
CA ILE A 188 3.04 -21.94 16.57
C ILE A 188 3.98 -21.84 17.75
N MET A 189 4.09 -20.64 18.32
CA MET A 189 4.64 -20.48 19.66
C MET A 189 3.56 -20.72 20.69
N GLN A 190 3.80 -21.66 21.59
CA GLN A 190 3.02 -21.86 22.81
C GLN A 190 3.90 -21.52 24.01
N GLY A 191 3.39 -20.72 24.93
CA GLY A 191 4.16 -20.35 26.12
C GLY A 191 3.32 -20.07 27.35
N GLN A 192 4.03 -19.91 28.45
CA GLN A 192 3.50 -19.57 29.76
C GLN A 192 4.42 -18.54 30.41
N ILE A 193 3.84 -17.49 30.96
CA ILE A 193 4.52 -16.56 31.87
C ILE A 193 4.12 -16.94 33.28
N SER A 194 5.08 -17.33 34.12
CA SER A 194 4.83 -17.62 35.52
C SER A 194 4.51 -16.34 36.27
N THR A 195 5.45 -15.39 36.36
CA THR A 195 5.20 -14.11 37.06
C THR A 195 5.99 -12.94 36.48
N GLY A 196 5.43 -11.75 36.65
CA GLY A 196 6.00 -10.49 36.21
C GLY A 196 5.94 -10.30 34.70
N THR A 197 6.58 -9.23 34.24
CA THR A 197 6.67 -8.90 32.81
C THR A 197 7.77 -9.72 32.15
N LYS A 198 7.49 -10.23 30.95
CA LYS A 198 8.45 -10.91 30.07
C LYS A 198 8.29 -10.46 28.62
N VAL A 199 9.39 -10.26 27.93
CA VAL A 199 9.41 -10.22 26.45
C VAL A 199 9.24 -11.66 25.95
N VAL A 200 8.10 -11.97 25.35
CA VAL A 200 7.82 -13.33 24.87
C VAL A 200 8.30 -13.55 23.44
N TRP A 201 8.37 -12.48 22.66
CA TRP A 201 8.88 -12.46 21.29
C TRP A 201 9.45 -11.06 20.99
N GLY A 202 10.54 -10.97 20.24
CA GLY A 202 11.05 -9.70 19.75
C GLY A 202 12.07 -9.83 18.64
N GLU A 203 12.11 -8.82 17.76
CA GLU A 203 12.97 -8.75 16.58
C GLU A 203 13.27 -7.29 16.21
N THR A 204 14.19 -7.07 15.28
CA THR A 204 14.50 -5.76 14.72
C THR A 204 14.14 -5.68 13.25
N ALA A 205 13.52 -4.59 12.81
CA ALA A 205 13.20 -4.35 11.41
C ALA A 205 13.80 -3.03 10.92
N ASN A 206 14.33 -3.01 9.70
CA ASN A 206 14.80 -1.78 9.04
C ASN A 206 13.63 -1.06 8.36
N VAL A 207 13.39 0.19 8.73
CA VAL A 207 12.32 1.02 8.17
C VAL A 207 12.87 2.25 7.46
N VAL A 208 12.11 2.76 6.49
CA VAL A 208 12.44 3.93 5.68
C VAL A 208 11.46 5.06 5.98
N ALA A 209 11.98 6.27 6.24
CA ALA A 209 11.19 7.45 6.53
C ALA A 209 10.06 7.67 5.52
N GLY A 210 8.87 8.01 6.00
CA GLY A 210 7.67 8.27 5.20
C GLY A 210 6.92 7.00 4.75
N GLN A 211 7.52 5.82 4.84
CA GLN A 211 6.86 4.58 4.47
C GLN A 211 5.98 4.05 5.60
N THR A 212 4.82 3.51 5.23
CA THR A 212 3.90 2.84 6.16
C THR A 212 4.14 1.34 6.14
N TYR A 213 4.07 0.73 7.31
CA TYR A 213 4.23 -0.69 7.57
C TYR A 213 3.00 -1.20 8.32
N LYS A 214 2.68 -2.47 8.13
CA LYS A 214 1.57 -3.15 8.80
C LYS A 214 2.15 -4.31 9.60
N PHE A 215 1.90 -4.26 10.90
CA PHE A 215 2.10 -5.38 11.80
C PHE A 215 0.82 -6.21 11.87
N THR A 216 0.94 -7.53 11.82
CA THR A 216 -0.17 -8.46 12.13
C THR A 216 0.29 -9.55 13.08
N LEU A 217 -0.65 -10.08 13.86
CA LEU A 217 -0.43 -11.17 14.80
C LEU A 217 -1.75 -11.91 15.02
N ASP A 218 -1.69 -13.23 15.01
CA ASP A 218 -2.74 -14.08 15.55
C ASP A 218 -2.34 -14.50 16.96
N TYR A 219 -3.26 -14.36 17.91
CA TYR A 219 -2.97 -14.64 19.32
C TYR A 219 -4.11 -15.36 20.01
N GLN A 220 -3.72 -16.05 21.08
CA GLN A 220 -4.60 -16.53 22.13
C GLN A 220 -3.95 -16.20 23.47
N VAL A 221 -4.76 -15.76 24.44
CA VAL A 221 -4.38 -15.67 25.85
C VAL A 221 -5.35 -16.47 26.71
N ASN A 222 -4.84 -17.03 27.79
CA ASN A 222 -5.62 -17.85 28.69
C ASN A 222 -5.12 -17.69 30.14
N ALA A 223 -6.06 -17.42 31.05
CA ALA A 223 -5.83 -17.34 32.48
C ALA A 223 -4.71 -16.36 32.88
N PHE A 224 -4.59 -15.23 32.19
CA PHE A 224 -3.73 -14.14 32.61
C PHE A 224 -4.34 -13.43 33.83
N THR A 225 -3.91 -13.82 35.03
CA THR A 225 -4.52 -13.35 36.27
C THR A 225 -3.77 -12.14 36.81
N GLN A 226 -4.31 -10.94 36.60
CA GLN A 226 -3.77 -9.71 37.20
C GLN A 226 -4.83 -8.68 37.56
N GLY A 227 -5.26 -8.70 38.84
CA GLY A 227 -5.83 -7.56 39.54
C GLY A 227 -6.81 -6.66 38.75
N ALA A 228 -6.85 -5.37 39.07
CA ALA A 228 -7.86 -4.43 38.54
C ALA A 228 -7.52 -3.81 37.17
N ASN A 229 -6.38 -4.14 36.54
CA ASN A 229 -5.98 -3.54 35.26
C ASN A 229 -5.06 -4.48 34.45
N PRO A 230 -5.62 -5.54 33.83
CA PRO A 230 -4.85 -6.56 33.15
C PRO A 230 -4.25 -6.00 31.86
N LYS A 231 -2.94 -6.11 31.70
CA LYS A 231 -2.23 -5.93 30.41
C LYS A 231 -1.57 -7.25 30.02
N PRO A 232 -2.35 -8.26 29.58
CA PRO A 232 -1.91 -9.65 29.44
C PRO A 232 -0.78 -9.78 28.43
N LEU A 233 -1.04 -9.33 27.19
CA LEU A 233 -0.07 -9.13 26.14
C LEU A 233 -0.18 -7.71 25.60
N ASN A 234 0.97 -7.14 25.24
CA ASN A 234 1.08 -5.85 24.58
C ASN A 234 2.17 -5.90 23.51
N LEU A 235 1.99 -5.11 22.46
CA LEU A 235 2.93 -4.97 21.36
C LEU A 235 3.68 -3.65 21.50
N THR A 236 5.00 -3.65 21.40
CA THR A 236 5.81 -2.43 21.34
C THR A 236 6.46 -2.31 19.97
N ILE A 237 6.25 -1.16 19.31
CA ILE A 237 6.89 -0.79 18.04
C ILE A 237 7.64 0.51 18.28
N ASP A 238 8.96 0.50 18.12
CA ASP A 238 9.81 1.70 18.23
C ASP A 238 9.60 2.47 19.55
N GLY A 239 9.44 1.73 20.66
CA GLY A 239 9.24 2.28 22.00
C GLY A 239 7.80 2.65 22.35
N VAL A 240 6.84 2.50 21.42
CA VAL A 240 5.41 2.75 21.69
C VAL A 240 4.65 1.45 21.90
N THR A 241 4.01 1.33 23.06
CA THR A 241 3.31 0.13 23.52
C THR A 241 1.81 0.20 23.24
N ILE A 242 1.25 -0.86 22.69
CA ILE A 242 -0.16 -1.06 22.37
C ILE A 242 -0.68 -2.20 23.24
N ASP A 243 -1.56 -1.84 24.17
CA ASP A 243 -2.29 -2.80 24.99
C ASP A 243 -3.51 -3.29 24.20
N PHE A 244 -3.35 -4.40 23.47
CA PHE A 244 -4.39 -4.88 22.57
C PHE A 244 -5.30 -5.93 23.21
N VAL A 245 -4.85 -6.68 24.21
CA VAL A 245 -5.69 -7.68 24.87
C VAL A 245 -6.59 -7.03 25.91
N SER A 246 -7.88 -7.37 25.92
CA SER A 246 -8.88 -6.74 26.81
C SER A 246 -9.47 -7.67 27.86
N GLN A 247 -9.27 -8.98 27.75
CA GLN A 247 -9.88 -9.99 28.62
C GLN A 247 -8.85 -11.04 29.06
N GLU A 248 -9.14 -11.72 30.16
CA GLU A 248 -8.32 -12.82 30.69
C GLU A 248 -8.27 -14.03 29.74
N TYR A 249 -9.37 -14.26 29.03
CA TYR A 249 -9.54 -15.28 27.99
C TYR A 249 -9.93 -14.57 26.70
N GLU A 250 -9.04 -14.57 25.72
CA GLU A 250 -9.23 -13.86 24.47
C GLU A 250 -8.42 -14.54 23.36
N ALA A 251 -8.99 -14.65 22.17
CA ALA A 251 -8.23 -14.94 20.97
C ALA A 251 -8.66 -14.03 19.84
N GLY A 252 -7.74 -13.75 18.92
CA GLY A 252 -8.06 -12.89 17.80
C GLY A 252 -6.88 -12.53 16.92
N HIS A 253 -7.13 -11.54 16.08
CA HIS A 253 -6.21 -10.95 15.13
C HIS A 253 -5.91 -9.51 15.54
N LEU A 254 -4.64 -9.16 15.63
CA LEU A 254 -4.17 -7.79 15.79
C LEU A 254 -3.71 -7.24 14.44
N THR A 255 -4.07 -6.00 14.14
CA THR A 255 -3.49 -5.24 13.02
C THR A 255 -3.06 -3.86 13.50
N VAL A 256 -1.81 -3.48 13.19
CA VAL A 256 -1.26 -2.16 13.52
C VAL A 256 -0.61 -1.56 12.29
N THR A 257 -0.85 -0.28 12.03
CA THR A 257 -0.12 0.50 11.04
C THR A 257 0.94 1.36 11.73
N TYR A 258 2.11 1.46 11.10
CA TYR A 258 3.25 2.26 11.57
C TYR A 258 3.83 3.03 10.40
N THR A 259 3.80 4.36 10.44
CA THR A 259 4.50 5.20 9.46
C THR A 259 5.82 5.65 10.05
N ALA A 260 6.92 5.27 9.41
CA ALA A 260 8.26 5.53 9.94
C ALA A 260 8.58 7.03 9.88
N PRO A 261 8.86 7.71 11.01
CA PRO A 261 9.22 9.13 11.00
C PRO A 261 10.63 9.36 10.47
N THR A 262 11.52 8.37 10.61
CA THR A 262 12.93 8.42 10.20
C THR A 262 13.37 7.05 9.67
N THR A 263 14.38 7.03 8.79
CA THR A 263 14.99 5.79 8.30
C THR A 263 15.94 5.26 9.37
N LYS A 264 15.63 4.11 9.96
CA LYS A 264 16.43 3.46 11.01
C LYS A 264 16.03 1.99 11.18
N ALA A 265 16.83 1.25 11.95
CA ALA A 265 16.37 0.01 12.56
C ALA A 265 15.46 0.34 13.76
N ILE A 266 14.34 -0.37 13.89
CA ILE A 266 13.43 -0.29 15.02
C ILE A 266 13.29 -1.64 15.70
N SER A 267 13.00 -1.61 17.01
CA SER A 267 12.65 -2.81 17.77
C SER A 267 11.15 -3.08 17.70
N LEU A 268 10.80 -4.34 17.53
CA LEU A 268 9.45 -4.89 17.61
C LEU A 268 9.46 -5.92 18.73
N SER A 269 8.50 -5.86 19.65
CA SER A 269 8.43 -6.85 20.74
C SER A 269 7.02 -7.05 21.22
N ILE A 270 6.66 -8.31 21.49
CA ILE A 270 5.48 -8.67 22.26
C ILE A 270 5.93 -8.96 23.68
N GLN A 271 5.32 -8.28 24.64
CA GLN A 271 5.52 -8.54 26.05
C GLN A 271 4.24 -9.10 26.65
N GLY A 272 4.39 -9.94 27.65
CA GLY A 272 3.29 -10.30 28.51
C GLY A 272 3.60 -10.07 29.98
N ASN A 273 2.57 -9.97 30.80
CA ASN A 273 2.72 -9.83 32.24
C ASN A 273 1.70 -10.70 32.96
N ASN A 274 2.16 -11.54 33.88
CA ASN A 274 1.27 -12.40 34.69
C ASN A 274 1.51 -12.20 36.20
N GLY A 275 0.44 -12.28 36.99
CA GLY A 275 0.46 -12.00 38.42
C GLY A 275 0.53 -13.24 39.31
N ASN A 276 0.38 -14.43 38.74
CA ASN A 276 0.30 -15.69 39.47
C ASN A 276 1.08 -16.78 38.75
N ALA A 277 1.81 -17.62 39.49
CA ALA A 277 2.57 -18.76 38.95
C ALA A 277 1.74 -19.83 38.21
N SER A 278 0.42 -19.64 38.10
CA SER A 278 -0.50 -20.46 37.30
C SER A 278 -1.20 -19.60 36.26
N GLY A 279 -1.39 -20.15 35.06
CA GLY A 279 -1.93 -19.42 33.92
C GLY A 279 -0.86 -18.55 33.25
N GLY A 280 -1.27 -17.42 32.65
CA GLY A 280 -0.38 -16.64 31.81
C GLY A 280 -0.02 -17.37 30.51
N ASP A 281 -0.94 -18.21 30.04
CA ASP A 281 -0.75 -19.08 28.88
C ASP A 281 -1.08 -18.31 27.62
N PHE A 282 -0.26 -18.45 26.59
CA PHE A 282 -0.50 -17.79 25.33
C PHE A 282 -0.10 -18.64 24.13
N LEU A 283 -0.74 -18.36 23.00
CA LEU A 283 -0.33 -18.81 21.68
C LEU A 283 -0.05 -17.59 20.80
N LEU A 284 0.99 -17.65 19.97
CA LEU A 284 1.28 -16.67 18.93
C LEU A 284 1.51 -17.40 17.60
N ASP A 285 1.00 -16.84 16.53
CA ASP A 285 1.28 -17.26 15.16
C ASP A 285 1.13 -16.08 14.18
N ASN A 286 1.58 -16.26 12.93
CA ASN A 286 1.39 -15.32 11.83
C ASN A 286 1.86 -13.89 12.14
N ILE A 287 2.98 -13.77 12.88
CA ILE A 287 3.61 -12.48 13.13
C ILE A 287 4.16 -11.94 11.81
N SER A 288 3.76 -10.74 11.43
CA SER A 288 4.26 -10.12 10.21
C SER A 288 4.48 -8.65 10.44
N PHE A 289 5.51 -8.09 9.81
CA PHE A 289 5.74 -6.66 9.74
C PHE A 289 6.18 -6.30 8.34
N ALA A 290 5.21 -5.99 7.49
CA ALA A 290 5.44 -5.76 6.07
C ALA A 290 5.25 -4.29 5.74
N GLN A 291 6.04 -3.78 4.79
CA GLN A 291 5.73 -2.48 4.19
C GLN A 291 4.34 -2.54 3.56
N VAL A 292 3.44 -1.66 3.98
CA VAL A 292 2.19 -1.43 3.29
C VAL A 292 2.57 -0.80 1.96
N ALA A 293 2.23 -1.50 0.87
CA ALA A 293 2.31 -0.90 -0.44
C ALA A 293 1.59 0.45 -0.36
N PRO A 294 2.23 1.57 -0.75
CA PRO A 294 1.49 2.80 -0.90
C PRO A 294 0.26 2.51 -1.76
N THR A 295 -0.88 3.10 -1.40
CA THR A 295 -2.13 2.91 -2.12
C THR A 295 -1.83 2.99 -3.61
N ASN A 296 -2.33 2.04 -4.39
CA ASN A 296 -2.26 2.15 -5.84
C ASN A 296 -2.90 3.48 -6.24
N THR A 297 -2.07 4.46 -6.60
CA THR A 297 -2.53 5.78 -7.04
C THR A 297 -2.92 5.75 -8.52
N LEU A 298 -2.62 4.65 -9.23
CA LEU A 298 -3.18 4.34 -10.54
C LEU A 298 -4.66 4.00 -10.30
N GLY A 299 -5.54 4.95 -10.59
CA GLY A 299 -6.87 5.05 -10.00
C GLY A 299 -7.74 3.78 -10.09
N THR A 300 -8.35 3.39 -8.97
CA THR A 300 -9.43 2.39 -8.90
C THR A 300 -10.81 3.01 -8.64
N THR A 301 -10.95 4.33 -8.78
CA THR A 301 -12.23 5.04 -8.61
C THR A 301 -12.86 5.32 -9.98
N GLY A 302 -14.12 4.91 -10.12
CA GLY A 302 -14.85 4.87 -11.39
C GLY A 302 -14.89 6.20 -12.15
N ALA A 303 -14.95 6.04 -13.48
CA ALA A 303 -15.45 6.97 -14.49
C ALA A 303 -15.57 8.44 -14.03
N GLY A 304 -14.42 9.11 -13.88
CA GLY A 304 -14.30 10.53 -14.16
C GLY A 304 -13.76 10.64 -15.58
N SER A 305 -14.54 11.22 -16.48
CA SER A 305 -14.30 11.30 -17.93
C SER A 305 -12.93 11.89 -18.24
N GLY A 306 -11.97 11.01 -18.48
CA GLY A 306 -10.94 11.32 -19.47
C GLY A 306 -11.61 11.51 -20.83
N PRO A 307 -10.89 12.10 -21.79
CA PRO A 307 -11.34 12.25 -23.16
C PRO A 307 -11.97 10.96 -23.70
N THR A 308 -13.22 11.03 -24.14
CA THR A 308 -13.90 9.97 -24.89
C THR A 308 -14.14 10.41 -26.32
N GLU A 309 -14.50 9.51 -27.23
CA GLU A 309 -14.96 9.91 -28.59
C GLU A 309 -16.39 10.50 -28.58
N ASN A 310 -16.99 10.70 -27.40
CA ASN A 310 -18.32 11.29 -27.19
C ASN A 310 -18.19 12.67 -26.54
N PRO A 311 -19.22 13.53 -26.62
CA PRO A 311 -19.12 14.89 -26.07
C PRO A 311 -18.86 14.86 -24.56
N ASP A 312 -17.70 15.37 -24.16
CA ASP A 312 -17.30 15.48 -22.77
C ASP A 312 -17.69 16.85 -22.21
N GLY A 313 -18.66 16.82 -21.29
CA GLY A 313 -19.25 18.03 -20.71
C GLY A 313 -18.26 18.94 -19.97
N THR A 314 -17.13 18.42 -19.47
CA THR A 314 -15.98 19.21 -18.99
C THR A 314 -14.74 18.31 -18.80
N LEU A 315 -13.74 18.43 -19.67
CA LEU A 315 -12.37 17.96 -19.49
C LEU A 315 -11.56 18.98 -18.68
N SER A 316 -10.57 18.55 -17.91
CA SER A 316 -9.73 19.47 -17.11
C SER A 316 -8.28 19.46 -17.57
N TYR A 317 -7.70 20.63 -17.82
CA TYR A 317 -6.30 20.80 -18.19
C TYR A 317 -5.52 21.54 -17.11
N THR A 318 -4.37 20.98 -16.73
CA THR A 318 -3.46 21.58 -15.73
C THR A 318 -2.03 21.71 -16.24
N ALA A 319 -1.48 20.65 -16.84
CA ALA A 319 -0.14 20.61 -17.45
C ALA A 319 0.01 19.44 -18.43
N GLY A 320 1.13 19.39 -19.16
CA GLY A 320 1.43 18.31 -20.10
C GLY A 320 0.59 18.40 -21.38
N ALA A 321 0.31 17.26 -22.00
CA ALA A 321 -0.54 17.16 -23.18
C ALA A 321 -1.94 16.66 -22.81
N LEU A 322 -2.99 17.33 -23.28
CA LEU A 322 -4.38 16.86 -23.26
C LEU A 322 -4.88 16.75 -24.69
N ASP A 323 -5.62 15.69 -24.98
CA ASP A 323 -6.18 15.38 -26.29
C ASP A 323 -7.61 14.93 -26.10
N ALA A 324 -8.57 15.80 -26.42
CA ALA A 324 -9.99 15.57 -26.21
C ALA A 324 -10.59 14.50 -27.15
N LEU A 325 -9.78 13.95 -28.07
CA LEU A 325 -10.12 12.91 -29.05
C LEU A 325 -11.10 13.39 -30.12
N GLY A 326 -12.36 13.60 -29.77
CA GLY A 326 -13.37 14.13 -30.68
C GLY A 326 -14.77 14.16 -30.10
N SER A 327 -15.69 14.75 -30.88
CA SER A 327 -16.96 15.34 -30.47
C SER A 327 -16.82 16.81 -30.04
N ASN A 328 -17.86 17.39 -29.45
CA ASN A 328 -17.85 18.80 -29.01
C ASN A 328 -17.53 18.88 -27.52
N ASP A 329 -16.27 19.15 -27.18
CA ASP A 329 -15.80 19.06 -25.81
C ASP A 329 -15.70 20.42 -25.12
N THR A 330 -15.64 20.41 -23.78
CA THR A 330 -15.30 21.61 -23.00
C THR A 330 -14.06 21.37 -22.16
N ILE A 331 -12.94 21.99 -22.52
CA ILE A 331 -11.66 21.87 -21.82
C ILE A 331 -11.52 23.04 -20.83
N THR A 332 -11.52 22.74 -19.54
CA THR A 332 -11.43 23.72 -18.45
C THR A 332 -10.01 23.79 -17.89
N VAL A 333 -9.43 24.98 -17.93
CA VAL A 333 -8.13 25.28 -17.31
C VAL A 333 -8.39 25.94 -15.96
N GLY A 334 -8.16 25.18 -14.88
CA GLY A 334 -8.47 25.63 -13.52
C GLY A 334 -7.45 26.58 -12.90
N ASN A 335 -6.31 26.81 -13.54
CA ASN A 335 -5.23 27.67 -13.05
C ASN A 335 -4.99 28.88 -13.98
N THR A 336 -4.28 29.90 -13.48
CA THR A 336 -3.94 31.11 -14.23
C THR A 336 -2.59 31.03 -14.96
N SER A 337 -1.87 29.91 -14.82
CA SER A 337 -0.50 29.73 -15.33
C SER A 337 -0.42 29.14 -16.73
N LEU A 338 -1.55 29.02 -17.44
CA LEU A 338 -1.63 28.37 -18.75
C LEU A 338 -0.55 28.81 -19.74
N GLN A 339 -0.24 30.12 -19.82
CA GLN A 339 0.77 30.64 -20.73
C GLN A 339 2.16 30.04 -20.47
N ALA A 340 2.55 29.92 -19.19
CA ALA A 340 3.82 29.33 -18.80
C ALA A 340 3.82 27.82 -19.05
N THR A 341 2.68 27.16 -18.80
CA THR A 341 2.49 25.73 -19.08
C THR A 341 2.68 25.42 -20.57
N LEU A 342 2.07 26.21 -21.47
CA LEU A 342 2.24 26.03 -22.92
C LEU A 342 3.67 26.36 -23.36
N ALA A 343 4.28 27.43 -22.82
CA ALA A 343 5.66 27.79 -23.11
C ALA A 343 6.68 26.72 -22.65
N ALA A 344 6.35 25.95 -21.61
CA ALA A 344 7.13 24.82 -21.12
C ALA A 344 6.88 23.50 -21.89
N GLY A 345 6.14 23.54 -23.01
CA GLY A 345 5.85 22.37 -23.84
C GLY A 345 4.50 21.70 -23.56
N GLY A 346 3.61 22.35 -22.82
CA GLY A 346 2.23 21.90 -22.67
C GLY A 346 1.45 21.96 -24.00
N ILE A 347 0.56 20.99 -24.20
CA ILE A 347 -0.24 20.83 -25.42
C ILE A 347 -1.71 20.65 -25.02
N ILE A 348 -2.61 21.31 -25.75
CA ILE A 348 -4.05 21.05 -25.72
C ILE A 348 -4.48 20.74 -27.15
N ASN A 349 -5.06 19.57 -27.36
CA ASN A 349 -5.69 19.15 -28.60
C ASN A 349 -7.19 18.95 -28.32
N GLY A 350 -8.04 19.62 -29.11
CA GLY A 350 -9.49 19.46 -29.05
C GLY A 350 -9.98 18.15 -29.70
N GLY A 351 -9.13 17.49 -30.50
CA GLY A 351 -9.58 16.32 -31.23
C GLY A 351 -10.37 16.72 -32.47
N THR A 352 -11.46 16.01 -32.81
CA THR A 352 -12.39 16.38 -33.91
C THR A 352 -13.71 16.98 -33.41
N GLY A 353 -14.11 18.19 -33.78
CA GLY A 353 -15.43 18.76 -33.43
C GLY A 353 -15.33 20.21 -32.94
N ILE A 354 -16.39 20.73 -32.30
CA ILE A 354 -16.44 22.10 -31.77
C ILE A 354 -16.04 22.10 -30.29
N ASP A 355 -14.79 22.48 -30.00
CA ASP A 355 -14.28 22.46 -28.63
C ASP A 355 -14.22 23.84 -27.98
N ASN A 356 -14.54 23.89 -26.69
CA ASN A 356 -14.52 25.08 -25.86
C ASN A 356 -13.34 25.07 -24.90
N LEU A 357 -12.43 26.04 -24.97
CA LEU A 357 -11.41 26.25 -23.95
C LEU A 357 -11.91 27.28 -22.95
N LYS A 358 -12.12 26.83 -21.72
CA LYS A 358 -12.61 27.63 -20.61
C LYS A 358 -11.46 27.99 -19.69
N LEU A 359 -11.16 29.28 -19.60
CA LEU A 359 -10.03 29.77 -18.80
C LEU A 359 -10.47 30.21 -17.40
N ALA A 360 -9.64 29.93 -16.41
CA ALA A 360 -9.78 30.52 -15.08
C ALA A 360 -9.73 32.06 -15.15
N ALA A 361 -10.51 32.72 -14.30
CA ALA A 361 -10.49 34.17 -14.18
C ALA A 361 -9.07 34.69 -13.87
N GLY A 362 -8.63 35.72 -14.57
CA GLY A 362 -7.28 36.29 -14.40
C GLY A 362 -6.17 35.58 -15.18
N THR A 363 -6.50 34.55 -15.97
CA THR A 363 -5.54 33.95 -16.92
C THR A 363 -5.19 34.97 -18.01
N THR A 364 -3.89 35.23 -18.20
CA THR A 364 -3.39 35.97 -19.37
C THR A 364 -2.84 34.97 -20.37
N LEU A 365 -3.45 34.90 -21.56
CA LEU A 365 -3.01 34.05 -22.66
C LEU A 365 -2.64 34.94 -23.86
N ASN A 366 -1.35 34.99 -24.17
CA ASN A 366 -0.78 35.68 -25.31
C ASN A 366 -0.55 34.70 -26.46
N LEU A 367 -1.50 34.69 -27.40
CA LEU A 367 -1.51 33.84 -28.59
C LEU A 367 -0.38 34.16 -29.58
N GLU A 368 0.17 35.39 -29.54
CA GLU A 368 1.30 35.78 -30.38
C GLU A 368 2.62 35.22 -29.84
N SER A 369 2.75 35.10 -28.52
CA SER A 369 3.95 34.53 -27.88
C SER A 369 4.04 33.00 -28.01
N THR A 370 2.95 32.33 -28.38
CA THR A 370 2.91 30.89 -28.64
C THR A 370 3.44 30.50 -30.05
N THR A 371 4.05 31.44 -30.78
CA THR A 371 4.50 31.29 -32.17
C THR A 371 5.94 30.80 -32.36
N GLY A 372 6.71 30.63 -31.28
CA GLY A 372 8.14 30.26 -31.33
C GLY A 372 8.48 28.84 -31.81
N ASN A 373 7.48 28.03 -32.22
CA ASN A 373 7.67 26.67 -32.74
C ASN A 373 6.58 26.28 -33.75
N GLN A 374 6.26 27.17 -34.70
CA GLN A 374 5.14 26.98 -35.63
C GLN A 374 5.58 26.83 -37.10
N THR A 375 5.61 25.60 -37.60
CA THR A 375 4.94 25.34 -38.89
C THR A 375 3.49 25.09 -38.54
N VAL A 376 2.63 26.09 -38.69
CA VAL A 376 1.20 26.13 -38.34
C VAL A 376 0.59 24.79 -37.92
N ARG A 377 0.48 24.56 -36.60
CA ARG A 377 -0.66 23.88 -35.95
C ARG A 377 -0.85 24.49 -34.53
N PRO A 378 -1.51 25.65 -34.39
CA PRO A 378 -2.04 26.14 -33.11
C PRO A 378 -3.04 25.12 -32.56
N ILE A 379 -3.36 25.16 -31.25
CA ILE A 379 -4.45 24.40 -30.58
C ILE A 379 -5.46 23.84 -31.60
N GLU A 380 -5.38 22.56 -31.96
CA GLU A 380 -5.87 22.22 -33.31
C GLU A 380 -7.38 22.42 -33.49
N GLN A 381 -8.21 22.40 -32.44
CA GLN A 381 -9.68 22.54 -32.61
C GLN A 381 -10.43 23.24 -31.47
N VAL A 382 -9.79 24.13 -30.70
CA VAL A 382 -10.59 25.00 -29.82
C VAL A 382 -11.21 26.12 -30.67
N GLU A 383 -12.46 25.90 -31.05
CA GLU A 383 -13.23 26.84 -31.88
C GLU A 383 -13.77 28.03 -31.06
N MET A 384 -13.93 27.87 -29.74
CA MET A 384 -14.36 28.96 -28.85
C MET A 384 -13.54 29.05 -27.56
N ILE A 385 -13.09 30.27 -27.24
CA ILE A 385 -12.46 30.60 -25.96
C ILE A 385 -13.46 31.36 -25.10
N THR A 386 -13.79 30.80 -23.93
CA THR A 386 -14.69 31.46 -22.96
C THR A 386 -13.89 31.94 -21.75
N LEU A 387 -13.90 33.26 -21.51
CA LEU A 387 -13.34 33.87 -20.31
C LEU A 387 -14.38 33.89 -19.18
N GLN A 388 -14.00 33.47 -17.98
CA GLN A 388 -14.84 33.64 -16.80
C GLN A 388 -14.49 34.96 -16.09
N GLY A 389 -15.44 35.88 -15.98
CA GLY A 389 -15.28 37.11 -15.20
C GLY A 389 -16.63 37.66 -14.72
N ALA A 390 -16.67 38.15 -13.48
CA ALA A 390 -17.75 38.99 -13.01
C ALA A 390 -17.43 40.44 -13.45
N ALA A 391 -18.38 41.11 -14.12
CA ALA A 391 -18.22 42.51 -14.47
C ALA A 391 -18.03 43.36 -13.20
N PRO A 392 -17.13 44.38 -13.20
CA PRO A 392 -17.14 45.36 -12.13
C PRO A 392 -18.48 46.09 -12.19
N ARG A 393 -19.21 46.13 -11.07
CA ARG A 393 -20.37 47.02 -10.93
C ARG A 393 -19.87 48.46 -11.05
N CYS A 394 -20.39 49.18 -12.05
CA CYS A 394 -20.13 50.62 -12.25
C CYS A 394 -20.49 51.45 -11.02
#